data_AF-A0A964QVD4-F1
#
_entry.id   AF-A0A964QVD4-F1
#
_cell.length_a   1.000
_cell.length_b   1.000
_cell.length_c   1.000
_cell.angle_alpha   90.00
_cell.angle_beta   90.00
_cell.angle_gamma   90.00
#
_symmetry.space_group_name_H-M   'P 1'
#
loop_
_entity.id
_entity.type
_entity.pdbx_description
1 polymer ?
#
loop_
_entity_poly.entity_id
_entity_poly.type
_entity_poly.pdbx_seq_one_letter_code
_entity_poly.pdbx_strand_id
1 'polypeptide(L)'
;MKKLVTIAGAFVLCGIIGFSAHAQNLLLNGSFESPAIPANAISTATPTSWQGNGSPFIRVLNGNYGVPEYSGPQDGQQYAAIGGGAALSQAFTITTAGTYELRWFDNAGDHPDAHCH
;
A
#
# COMPACT_ATOMS: atom_id res chain seq x y z
N MET A 1 56.82 28.56 35.49
CA MET A 1 55.90 27.46 35.83
C MET A 1 54.63 27.66 35.02
N LYS A 2 54.27 26.66 34.19
CA LYS A 2 53.20 26.70 33.19
C LYS A 2 51.84 26.50 33.88
N LYS A 3 50.80 27.23 33.48
CA LYS A 3 49.42 26.75 33.60
C LYS A 3 48.80 26.77 32.21
N LEU A 4 48.48 25.58 31.74
CA LEU A 4 47.92 25.26 30.43
C LEU A 4 46.57 25.94 30.26
N VAL A 5 46.36 26.52 29.09
CA VAL A 5 45.03 26.73 28.50
C VAL A 5 44.62 25.38 27.92
N THR A 6 43.59 24.75 28.47
CA THR A 6 42.96 23.55 27.90
C THR A 6 41.59 23.94 27.37
N ILE A 7 41.50 24.07 26.05
CA ILE A 7 40.25 24.11 25.31
C ILE A 7 39.84 22.65 25.13
N ALA A 8 38.77 22.20 25.80
CA ALA A 8 38.15 20.91 25.55
C ALA A 8 36.74 21.16 25.00
N GLY A 9 36.57 20.79 23.73
CA GLY A 9 35.41 21.09 22.90
C GLY A 9 34.10 20.48 23.40
N ALA A 10 33.01 21.16 23.04
CA ALA A 10 31.65 20.68 23.24
C ALA A 10 31.40 19.40 22.41
N PHE A 11 31.11 18.29 23.08
CA PHE A 11 30.47 17.15 22.45
C PHE A 11 28.97 17.44 22.31
N VAL A 12 28.56 17.95 21.14
CA VAL A 12 27.15 17.89 20.73
C VAL A 12 26.87 16.44 20.39
N LEU A 13 26.34 15.69 21.35
CA LEU A 13 25.84 14.35 21.12
C LEU A 13 24.61 14.48 20.21
N CYS A 14 24.78 14.16 18.94
CA CYS A 14 23.71 14.07 17.96
C CYS A 14 22.84 12.85 18.32
N GLY A 15 21.91 13.04 19.26
CA GLY A 15 20.84 12.09 19.51
C GLY A 15 19.80 12.26 18.42
N ILE A 16 19.95 11.53 17.31
CA ILE A 16 18.81 11.25 16.43
C ILE A 16 17.91 10.36 17.29
N ILE A 17 16.97 10.98 18.01
CA ILE A 17 15.82 10.28 18.54
C ILE A 17 15.03 9.90 17.30
N GLY A 18 15.37 8.75 16.72
CA GLY A 18 14.61 8.10 15.67
C GLY A 18 13.30 7.66 16.29
N PHE A 19 12.37 8.59 16.46
CA PHE A 19 10.98 8.22 16.50
C PHE A 19 10.74 7.51 15.18
N SER A 20 10.48 6.21 15.21
CA SER A 20 9.78 5.57 14.09
C SER A 20 8.51 6.40 13.94
N ALA A 21 8.47 7.26 12.93
CA ALA A 21 7.21 7.81 12.47
C ALA A 21 6.35 6.58 12.20
N HIS A 22 5.28 6.38 12.97
CA HIS A 22 4.25 5.46 12.53
C HIS A 22 3.92 5.87 11.11
N ALA A 23 4.23 5.01 10.14
CA ALA A 23 3.91 5.29 8.75
C ALA A 23 2.40 5.47 8.69
N GLN A 24 1.96 6.72 8.47
CA GLN A 24 0.55 7.01 8.34
C GLN A 24 0.10 6.39 7.01
N ASN A 25 -0.82 5.42 7.07
CA ASN A 25 -1.47 4.98 5.84
C ASN A 25 -2.40 6.12 5.38
N LEU A 26 -2.01 6.77 4.30
CA LEU A 26 -2.76 7.88 3.70
C LEU A 26 -3.89 7.38 2.80
N LEU A 27 -3.83 6.12 2.38
CA LEU A 27 -4.84 5.53 1.52
C LEU A 27 -6.04 5.06 2.35
N LEU A 28 -7.22 5.52 1.96
CA LEU A 28 -8.48 5.00 2.47
C LEU A 28 -8.78 3.68 1.77
N ASN A 29 -9.14 2.65 2.55
CA ASN A 29 -9.52 1.35 2.01
C ASN A 29 -8.43 0.76 1.08
N GLY A 30 -7.15 0.86 1.50
CA GLY A 30 -6.00 0.38 0.75
C GLY A 30 -5.92 -1.15 0.60
N SER A 31 -6.60 -1.89 1.49
CA SER A 31 -6.77 -3.35 1.42
C SER A 31 -8.07 -3.78 0.74
N PHE A 32 -8.88 -2.84 0.25
CA PHE A 32 -10.11 -3.12 -0.51
C PHE A 32 -11.20 -3.88 0.26
N GLU A 33 -11.19 -3.80 1.60
CA GLU A 33 -12.19 -4.48 2.45
C GLU A 33 -13.61 -3.90 2.35
N SER A 34 -13.76 -2.76 1.69
CA SER A 34 -15.05 -2.12 1.44
C SER A 34 -15.32 -1.89 -0.05
N PRO A 35 -16.55 -2.17 -0.57
CA PRO A 35 -17.65 -2.81 0.15
C PRO A 35 -17.32 -4.27 0.48
N ALA A 36 -17.71 -4.72 1.66
CA ALA A 36 -17.59 -6.13 2.00
C ALA A 36 -18.55 -6.96 1.12
N ILE A 37 -18.00 -7.89 0.37
CA ILE A 37 -18.78 -8.84 -0.44
C ILE A 37 -18.80 -10.22 0.24
N PRO A 38 -19.75 -11.11 -0.09
CA PRO A 38 -19.77 -12.46 0.49
C PRO A 38 -18.48 -13.24 0.22
N ALA A 39 -18.12 -14.14 1.12
CA ALA A 39 -16.96 -15.02 0.92
C ALA A 39 -17.10 -15.86 -0.37
N ASN A 40 -15.98 -16.08 -1.06
CA ASN A 40 -15.89 -16.80 -2.33
C ASN A 40 -16.75 -16.17 -3.46
N ALA A 41 -16.86 -14.85 -3.46
CA ALA A 41 -17.59 -14.10 -4.46
C ALA A 41 -16.72 -13.08 -5.19
N ILE A 42 -17.15 -12.73 -6.40
CA ILE A 42 -16.64 -11.63 -7.21
C ILE A 42 -17.73 -10.58 -7.33
N SER A 43 -17.34 -9.32 -7.19
CA SER A 43 -18.19 -8.16 -7.45
C SER A 43 -17.51 -7.24 -8.45
N THR A 44 -18.29 -6.64 -9.36
CA THR A 44 -17.82 -5.58 -10.29
C THR A 44 -17.92 -4.18 -9.67
N ALA A 45 -18.16 -4.11 -8.37
CA ALA A 45 -18.18 -2.86 -7.62
C ALA A 45 -16.77 -2.24 -7.55
N THR A 46 -16.72 -0.92 -7.68
CA THR A 46 -15.50 -0.16 -7.37
C THR A 46 -15.29 -0.16 -5.84
N PRO A 47 -14.07 -0.42 -5.34
CA PRO A 47 -13.78 -0.31 -3.91
C PRO A 47 -14.15 1.06 -3.35
N THR A 48 -14.67 1.11 -2.13
CA THR A 48 -15.02 2.36 -1.45
C THR A 48 -13.81 3.29 -1.36
N SER A 49 -14.03 4.59 -1.56
CA SER A 49 -12.98 5.64 -1.61
C SER A 49 -12.04 5.57 -2.81
N TRP A 50 -12.26 4.66 -3.75
CA TRP A 50 -11.53 4.61 -5.02
C TRP A 50 -12.42 5.06 -6.17
N GLN A 51 -11.79 5.67 -7.18
CA GLN A 51 -12.40 5.97 -8.46
C GLN A 51 -11.95 4.91 -9.46
N GLY A 52 -12.90 4.41 -10.24
CA GLY A 52 -12.65 3.40 -11.28
C GLY A 52 -13.19 3.86 -12.63
N ASN A 53 -12.46 3.61 -13.71
CA ASN A 53 -12.84 4.05 -15.06
C ASN A 53 -13.29 2.91 -16.00
N GLY A 54 -13.36 1.66 -15.54
CA GLY A 54 -13.48 0.52 -16.44
C GLY A 54 -14.28 -0.66 -15.90
N SER A 55 -15.44 -0.44 -15.27
CA SER A 55 -16.37 -1.55 -15.00
C SER A 55 -16.76 -2.26 -16.31
N PRO A 56 -16.80 -3.61 -16.39
CA PRO A 56 -16.66 -4.61 -15.32
C PRO A 56 -15.21 -5.13 -15.12
N PHE A 57 -14.21 -4.48 -15.70
CA PHE A 57 -12.80 -4.86 -15.59
C PHE A 57 -12.13 -4.43 -14.28
N ILE A 58 -12.89 -3.77 -13.40
CA ILE A 58 -12.56 -3.56 -11.98
C ILE A 58 -13.41 -4.51 -11.17
N ARG A 59 -12.77 -5.33 -10.34
CA ARG A 59 -13.45 -6.32 -9.51
C ARG A 59 -12.91 -6.34 -8.09
N VAL A 60 -13.77 -6.63 -7.13
CA VAL A 60 -13.41 -7.02 -5.76
C VAL A 60 -13.66 -8.51 -5.64
N LEU A 61 -12.69 -9.23 -5.08
CA LEU A 61 -12.76 -10.66 -4.83
C LEU A 61 -12.60 -10.90 -3.33
N ASN A 62 -13.48 -11.71 -2.73
CA ASN A 62 -13.38 -12.09 -1.32
C ASN A 62 -13.01 -13.56 -1.20
N GLY A 63 -11.86 -13.83 -0.60
CA GLY A 63 -11.34 -15.17 -0.35
C GLY A 63 -10.20 -15.56 -1.29
N ASN A 64 -9.69 -16.75 -1.07
CA ASN A 64 -8.71 -17.36 -1.95
C ASN A 64 -9.47 -17.96 -3.14
N TYR A 65 -9.40 -17.34 -4.32
CA TYR A 65 -10.08 -17.85 -5.50
C TYR A 65 -9.49 -19.16 -6.05
N GLY A 66 -8.58 -19.80 -5.31
CA GLY A 66 -8.30 -21.24 -5.40
C GLY A 66 -7.63 -21.68 -6.70
N VAL A 67 -7.27 -20.73 -7.57
CA VAL A 67 -6.34 -20.94 -8.66
C VAL A 67 -4.95 -20.95 -8.04
N PRO A 68 -4.20 -22.06 -8.12
CA PRO A 68 -2.89 -22.21 -7.48
C PRO A 68 -1.91 -21.06 -7.78
N GLU A 69 -2.13 -20.36 -8.88
CA GLU A 69 -1.30 -19.27 -9.40
C GLU A 69 -1.59 -17.92 -8.73
N TYR A 70 -2.70 -17.73 -8.01
CA TYR A 70 -3.01 -16.45 -7.34
C TYR A 70 -2.98 -16.62 -5.82
N SER A 71 -1.98 -16.03 -5.19
CA SER A 71 -1.95 -15.89 -3.72
C SER A 71 -3.22 -15.18 -3.24
N GLY A 72 -3.76 -15.62 -2.09
CA GLY A 72 -4.83 -14.89 -1.41
C GLY A 72 -4.42 -13.46 -1.03
N PRO A 73 -5.35 -12.67 -0.48
CA PRO A 73 -5.06 -11.29 -0.09
C PRO A 73 -3.94 -11.20 0.95
N GLN A 74 -3.05 -10.20 0.82
CA GLN A 74 -1.98 -9.93 1.80
C GLN A 74 -2.53 -9.43 3.14
N ASP A 75 -3.62 -8.67 3.09
CA ASP A 75 -4.28 -8.07 4.24
C ASP A 75 -5.79 -8.31 4.11
N GLY A 76 -6.45 -8.60 5.24
CA GLY A 76 -7.88 -8.84 5.28
C GLY A 76 -8.35 -10.10 4.54
N GLN A 77 -9.49 -9.97 3.84
CA GLN A 77 -10.20 -11.05 3.13
C GLN A 77 -10.38 -10.75 1.65
N GLN A 78 -10.15 -9.51 1.21
CA GLN A 78 -10.48 -9.04 -0.13
C GLN A 78 -9.27 -8.48 -0.86
N TYR A 79 -9.32 -8.51 -2.19
CA TYR A 79 -8.37 -7.82 -3.05
C TYR A 79 -9.07 -7.28 -4.30
N ALA A 80 -8.48 -6.25 -4.91
CA ALA A 80 -8.95 -5.70 -6.17
C ALA A 80 -8.24 -6.40 -7.35
N ALA A 81 -8.98 -6.64 -8.43
CA ALA A 81 -8.44 -7.02 -9.73
C ALA A 81 -8.78 -5.95 -10.76
N ILE A 82 -7.79 -5.60 -11.59
CA ILE A 82 -7.89 -4.60 -12.65
C ILE A 82 -7.42 -5.27 -13.95
N GLY A 83 -8.15 -5.06 -15.04
CA GLY A 83 -7.75 -5.55 -16.37
C GLY A 83 -8.32 -4.68 -17.50
N GLY A 84 -8.08 -5.06 -18.75
CA GLY A 84 -8.73 -4.45 -19.91
C GLY A 84 -8.49 -2.94 -20.06
N GLY A 85 -7.34 -2.43 -19.60
CA GLY A 85 -7.02 -1.00 -19.62
C GLY A 85 -7.74 -0.15 -18.56
N ALA A 86 -8.46 -0.79 -17.62
CA ALA A 86 -9.05 -0.09 -16.49
C ALA A 86 -7.99 0.39 -15.50
N ALA A 87 -8.37 1.32 -14.63
CA ALA A 87 -7.52 1.89 -13.59
C ALA A 87 -8.34 2.18 -12.32
N LEU A 88 -7.67 2.06 -11.18
CA LEU A 88 -8.12 2.58 -9.89
C LEU A 88 -7.28 3.80 -9.51
N SER A 89 -7.93 4.83 -9.00
CA SER A 89 -7.26 6.04 -8.50
C SER A 89 -7.88 6.53 -7.20
N GLN A 90 -7.06 7.13 -6.35
CA GLN A 90 -7.48 7.82 -5.13
C GLN A 90 -6.65 9.07 -4.95
N ALA A 91 -7.31 10.19 -4.66
CA ALA A 91 -6.65 11.42 -4.25
C ALA A 91 -6.62 11.48 -2.72
N PHE A 92 -5.51 11.90 -2.15
CA PHE A 92 -5.35 12.15 -0.72
C PHE A 92 -4.52 13.42 -0.50
N THR A 93 -4.58 13.99 0.70
CA THR A 93 -3.85 15.21 1.06
C THR A 93 -2.70 14.89 2.00
N ILE A 94 -1.52 15.42 1.65
CA ILE A 94 -0.34 15.39 2.51
C ILE A 94 -0.29 16.70 3.29
N THR A 95 -0.46 16.64 4.61
CA THR A 95 -0.44 17.82 5.48
C THR A 95 0.89 18.05 6.18
N THR A 96 1.77 17.03 6.18
CA THR A 96 3.07 17.07 6.84
C THR A 96 4.17 16.87 5.80
N ALA A 97 5.23 17.68 5.83
CA ALA A 97 6.37 17.45 4.95
C ALA A 97 7.16 16.21 5.41
N GLY A 98 7.59 15.37 4.46
CA GLY A 98 8.33 14.15 4.77
C GLY A 98 8.56 13.27 3.55
N THR A 99 9.24 12.15 3.76
CA THR A 99 9.40 11.09 2.76
C THR A 99 8.22 10.13 2.87
N TYR A 100 7.61 9.82 1.73
CA TYR A 100 6.48 8.91 1.63
C TYR A 100 6.88 7.72 0.76
N GLU A 101 6.47 6.52 1.17
CA GLU A 101 6.66 5.28 0.43
C GLU A 101 5.30 4.74 0.01
N LEU A 102 5.14 4.49 -1.29
CA LEU A 102 3.97 3.77 -1.81
C LEU A 102 4.36 2.29 -1.95
N ARG A 103 3.60 1.42 -1.28
CA ARG A 103 3.77 -0.03 -1.35
C ARG A 103 2.43 -0.67 -1.72
N TRP A 104 2.49 -1.70 -2.56
CA TRP A 104 1.35 -2.55 -2.86
C TRP A 104 1.81 -4.00 -2.97
N PHE A 105 0.89 -4.92 -2.75
CA PHE A 105 1.10 -6.33 -3.01
C PHE A 105 0.39 -6.69 -4.32
N ASP A 106 1.17 -7.14 -5.28
CA ASP A 106 0.63 -7.73 -6.49
C ASP A 106 0.43 -9.22 -6.24
N ASN A 107 -0.80 -9.69 -6.41
CA ASN A 107 -1.16 -11.09 -6.25
C ASN A 107 -1.23 -11.84 -7.58
N ALA A 108 -0.97 -11.18 -8.72
CA ALA A 108 -0.75 -11.86 -9.98
C ALA A 108 0.50 -12.73 -9.82
N GLY A 109 0.32 -14.04 -9.68
CA GLY A 109 1.45 -14.96 -9.77
C GLY A 109 2.10 -14.86 -11.15
N ASP A 110 3.35 -15.30 -11.23
CA ASP A 110 4.09 -15.53 -12.47
C ASP A 110 3.34 -16.55 -13.34
N HIS A 111 2.25 -16.14 -13.99
CA HIS A 111 1.55 -16.95 -14.97
C HIS A 111 2.44 -16.98 -16.23
N PRO A 112 2.95 -18.14 -16.67
CA PRO A 112 3.92 -18.23 -17.76
C PRO A 112 3.39 -17.71 -19.11
N ASP A 113 2.08 -17.47 -19.21
CA ASP A 113 1.34 -16.89 -20.33
C ASP A 113 0.60 -15.59 -19.96
N ALA A 114 1.02 -14.87 -18.91
CA ALA A 114 0.68 -13.47 -18.70
C ALA A 114 1.33 -12.59 -19.80
N HIS A 115 0.94 -12.84 -21.05
CA HIS A 115 1.18 -11.94 -22.14
C HIS A 115 0.33 -10.70 -21.90
N CYS A 116 1.02 -9.62 -21.52
CA CYS A 116 0.55 -8.27 -21.71
C CYS A 116 -0.10 -8.14 -23.09
N HIS A 117 -1.41 -7.87 -23.12
CA HIS A 117 -2.12 -7.28 -24.25
C HIS A 117 -3.04 -6.17 -23.75
#